data_AF-A0A1N6JEB6-F1
#
_entry.id   AF-A0A1N6JEB6-F1
#
_cell.length_a   1.000
_cell.length_b   1.000
_cell.length_c   1.000
_cell.angle_alpha   90.00
_cell.angle_beta   90.00
_cell.angle_gamma   90.00
#
_symmetry.space_group_name_H-M   'P 1'
#
loop_
_entity.id
_entity.type
_entity.pdbx_description
1 polymer ?
#
loop_
_entity_poly.entity_id
_entity_poly.type
_entity_poly.pdbx_seq_one_letter_code
_entity_poly.pdbx_strand_id
1 'polypeptide(L)'
;MELHTIIRPLHTDEIATLKKLKKEATKKLKSKKIIHYLIALLIGIATTSIAMYLKAYDLAVFVFGTIAVFAYGYVIFVPYEIYKLNRETKKKLKRIDDFLESNALKVIPVNALRIAHAKEYEDEGDLYIIEYKPDHLLYFNDLDGERSFPCLSFEIYEEDYSWLTWQHIRALSKEIEPVLISGKAKWAYGKEHGLPEHLATEVRSFEEVMEDFASINK
;
A
#
# COMPACT_ATOMS: atom_id res chain seq x y z
N MET A 1 -7.29 2.35 -24.84
CA MET A 1 -7.14 0.99 -25.43
C MET A 1 -7.00 0.03 -24.26
N GLU A 2 -7.71 -1.10 -24.23
CA GLU A 2 -7.67 -1.99 -23.07
C GLU A 2 -6.34 -2.74 -22.99
N LEU A 3 -5.65 -2.61 -21.85
CA LEU A 3 -4.47 -3.42 -21.54
C LEU A 3 -4.91 -4.88 -21.42
N HIS A 4 -4.29 -5.76 -22.20
CA HIS A 4 -4.68 -7.18 -22.23
C HIS A 4 -4.22 -7.88 -20.95
N THR A 5 -5.16 -8.34 -20.13
CA THR A 5 -4.85 -9.13 -18.93
C THR A 5 -4.72 -10.62 -19.25
N ILE A 6 -3.75 -11.30 -18.67
CA ILE A 6 -3.62 -12.77 -18.70
C ILE A 6 -3.76 -13.35 -17.31
N ILE A 7 -4.12 -14.63 -17.24
CA ILE A 7 -4.08 -15.42 -16.01
C ILE A 7 -2.94 -16.42 -16.14
N ARG A 8 -2.03 -16.42 -15.16
CA ARG A 8 -0.88 -17.33 -15.12
C ARG A 8 -0.67 -17.89 -13.71
N PRO A 9 0.05 -19.01 -13.53
CA PRO A 9 0.25 -19.57 -12.21
C PRO A 9 1.14 -18.69 -11.32
N LEU A 10 1.02 -18.81 -10.00
CA LEU A 10 1.92 -18.11 -9.08
C LEU A 10 3.37 -18.62 -9.23
N HIS A 11 4.32 -17.71 -9.15
CA HIS A 11 5.74 -18.04 -9.10
C HIS A 11 6.19 -18.41 -7.68
N THR A 12 7.33 -19.09 -7.57
CA THR A 12 7.84 -19.60 -6.29
C THR A 12 8.09 -18.49 -5.25
N ASP A 13 8.60 -17.34 -5.69
CA ASP A 13 8.85 -16.17 -4.86
C ASP A 13 7.55 -15.50 -4.40
N GLU A 14 6.53 -15.43 -5.26
CA GLU A 14 5.19 -14.92 -4.90
C GLU A 14 4.51 -15.82 -3.87
N ILE A 15 4.59 -17.15 -4.08
CA ILE A 15 4.12 -18.15 -3.10
C ILE A 15 4.84 -17.96 -1.77
N ALA A 16 6.15 -17.71 -1.78
CA ALA A 16 6.93 -17.47 -0.57
C ALA A 16 6.48 -16.17 0.14
N THR A 17 6.25 -15.10 -0.60
CA THR A 17 5.72 -13.81 -0.11
C THR A 17 4.34 -13.99 0.52
N LEU A 18 3.40 -14.65 -0.18
CA LEU A 18 2.07 -14.93 0.34
C LEU A 18 2.10 -15.81 1.60
N LYS A 19 2.95 -16.85 1.64
CA LYS A 19 3.15 -17.68 2.84
C LYS A 19 3.72 -16.87 4.02
N LYS A 20 4.65 -15.96 3.76
CA LYS A 20 5.19 -15.05 4.78
C LYS A 20 4.09 -14.14 5.33
N LEU A 21 3.33 -13.49 4.45
CA LEU A 21 2.19 -12.64 4.83
C LEU A 21 1.12 -13.41 5.61
N LYS A 22 0.80 -14.65 5.20
CA LYS A 22 -0.11 -15.54 5.92
C LYS A 22 0.38 -15.81 7.34
N LYS A 23 1.67 -16.12 7.51
CA LYS A 23 2.27 -16.37 8.83
C LYS A 23 2.21 -15.14 9.72
N GLU A 24 2.51 -13.96 9.19
CA GLU A 24 2.44 -12.69 9.92
C GLU A 24 1.01 -12.35 10.34
N ALA A 25 0.03 -12.45 9.43
CA ALA A 25 -1.37 -12.22 9.72
C ALA A 25 -1.92 -13.24 10.75
N THR A 26 -1.56 -14.51 10.63
CA THR A 26 -1.92 -15.56 11.61
C THR A 26 -1.32 -15.26 12.99
N LYS A 27 -0.07 -14.77 13.06
CA LYS A 27 0.55 -14.36 14.32
C LYS A 27 -0.21 -13.19 14.95
N LYS A 28 -0.68 -12.22 14.16
CA LYS A 28 -1.49 -11.09 14.64
C LYS A 28 -2.84 -11.53 15.21
N LEU A 29 -3.46 -12.57 14.64
CA LEU A 29 -4.73 -13.12 15.16
C LEU A 29 -4.60 -13.90 16.46
N LYS A 30 -3.41 -14.39 16.82
CA LYS A 30 -3.23 -15.10 18.10
C LYS A 30 -3.57 -14.13 19.23
N SER A 31 -4.64 -14.44 19.96
CA SER A 31 -5.29 -13.54 20.89
C SER A 31 -4.37 -13.03 21.98
N LYS A 32 -4.47 -11.73 22.31
CA LYS A 32 -4.04 -11.23 23.62
C LYS A 32 -4.94 -11.85 24.69
N LYS A 33 -4.35 -12.29 25.81
CA LYS A 33 -5.08 -12.93 26.93
C LYS A 33 -6.25 -12.04 27.39
N ILE A 34 -7.37 -12.61 27.80
CA ILE A 34 -8.54 -11.85 28.28
C ILE A 34 -8.27 -11.18 29.65
N ILE A 35 -7.24 -11.64 30.36
CA ILE A 35 -6.83 -11.18 31.70
C ILE A 35 -6.67 -9.67 31.83
N HIS A 36 -6.15 -8.97 30.81
CA HIS A 36 -5.90 -7.53 30.88
C HIS A 36 -7.20 -6.72 31.04
N TYR A 37 -8.31 -7.19 30.48
CA TYR A 37 -9.62 -6.52 30.63
C TYR A 37 -10.17 -6.70 32.05
N LEU A 38 -9.98 -7.88 32.64
CA LEU A 38 -10.37 -8.14 34.03
C LEU A 38 -9.56 -7.28 34.99
N ILE A 39 -8.24 -7.16 34.76
CA ILE A 39 -7.37 -6.26 35.54
C ILE A 39 -7.84 -4.81 35.40
N ALA A 40 -8.08 -4.32 34.19
CA ALA A 40 -8.54 -2.96 33.96
C ALA A 40 -9.90 -2.69 34.63
N LEU A 41 -10.84 -3.64 34.55
CA LEU A 41 -12.13 -3.54 35.22
C LEU A 41 -11.99 -3.46 36.75
N LEU A 42 -11.14 -4.30 37.34
CA LEU A 42 -10.88 -4.29 38.79
C LEU A 42 -10.24 -2.97 39.23
N ILE A 43 -9.29 -2.44 38.45
CA ILE A 43 -8.69 -1.12 38.70
C ILE A 43 -9.78 -0.04 38.68
N GLY A 44 -10.65 -0.02 37.65
CA GLY A 44 -11.74 0.95 37.56
C GLY A 44 -12.70 0.88 38.74
N ILE A 45 -13.08 -0.32 39.19
CA ILE A 45 -13.94 -0.50 40.38
C ILE A 45 -13.25 0.00 41.65
N ALA A 46 -11.97 -0.35 41.84
CA ALA A 46 -11.20 0.06 43.01
C ALA A 46 -11.02 1.58 43.07
N THR A 47 -10.64 2.23 41.97
CA THR A 47 -10.43 3.68 41.93
C THR A 47 -11.73 4.45 42.06
N THR A 48 -12.84 3.96 41.49
CA THR A 48 -14.17 4.53 41.71
C THR A 48 -14.56 4.47 43.19
N SER A 49 -14.29 3.33 43.83
CA SER A 49 -14.59 3.13 45.26
C SER A 49 -13.75 4.06 46.16
N ILE A 50 -12.46 4.23 45.85
CA ILE A 50 -11.57 5.16 46.55
C ILE A 50 -12.05 6.61 46.36
N ALA A 51 -12.41 7.01 45.13
CA ALA A 51 -12.91 8.34 44.85
C ALA A 51 -14.20 8.64 45.66
N MET A 52 -15.10 7.66 45.77
CA MET A 52 -16.32 7.80 46.58
C MET A 52 -16.04 7.88 48.08
N TYR A 53 -15.08 7.11 48.59
CA TYR A 53 -14.70 7.14 50.00
C TYR A 53 -14.00 8.45 50.38
N LEU A 54 -13.14 8.97 49.51
CA LEU A 54 -12.39 10.21 49.70
C LEU A 54 -13.10 11.45 49.12
N LYS A 55 -14.43 11.41 49.00
CA LYS A 55 -15.24 12.50 48.40
C LYS A 55 -15.04 13.89 49.01
N ALA A 56 -14.50 13.96 50.24
CA ALA A 56 -14.18 15.22 50.91
C ALA A 56 -12.89 15.88 50.41
N TYR A 57 -12.09 15.20 49.57
CA TYR A 57 -10.84 15.68 49.03
C TYR A 57 -10.92 15.80 47.51
N ASP A 58 -11.17 17.01 47.00
CA ASP A 58 -11.41 17.29 45.58
C ASP A 58 -10.29 16.77 44.67
N LEU A 59 -9.03 16.92 45.08
CA LEU A 59 -7.88 16.40 44.33
C LEU A 59 -7.89 14.87 44.20
N ALA A 60 -8.30 14.16 45.25
CA ALA A 60 -8.37 12.70 45.24
C ALA A 60 -9.49 12.23 44.31
N VAL A 61 -10.66 12.87 44.36
CA VAL A 61 -11.78 12.59 43.46
C VAL A 61 -11.39 12.79 42.00
N PHE A 62 -10.70 13.90 41.70
CA PHE A 62 -10.22 14.19 40.35
C PHE A 62 -9.26 13.12 39.82
N VAL A 63 -8.22 12.76 40.61
CA VAL A 63 -7.21 11.79 40.19
C VAL A 63 -7.80 10.38 40.04
N PHE A 64 -8.47 9.87 41.07
CA PHE A 64 -9.01 8.51 41.04
C PHE A 64 -10.21 8.37 40.09
N GLY A 65 -11.04 9.41 39.96
CA GLY A 65 -12.12 9.48 38.97
C GLY A 65 -11.58 9.43 37.53
N THR A 66 -10.52 10.19 37.24
CA THR A 66 -9.89 10.16 35.90
C THR A 66 -9.32 8.79 35.56
N ILE A 67 -8.64 8.13 36.51
CA ILE A 67 -8.13 6.76 36.30
C ILE A 67 -9.28 5.78 36.06
N ALA A 68 -10.39 5.90 36.80
CA ALA A 68 -11.57 5.07 36.58
C ALA A 68 -12.15 5.25 35.16
N VAL A 69 -12.28 6.50 34.69
CA VAL A 69 -12.77 6.79 33.33
C VAL A 69 -11.90 6.12 32.26
N PHE A 70 -10.58 6.22 32.37
CA PHE A 70 -9.67 5.56 31.43
C PHE A 70 -9.74 4.03 31.52
N ALA A 71 -9.87 3.47 32.72
CA ALA A 71 -10.01 2.03 32.91
C ALA A 71 -11.29 1.48 32.27
N TYR A 72 -12.43 2.15 32.48
CA TYR A 72 -13.69 1.78 31.83
C TYR A 72 -13.65 2.00 30.31
N GLY A 73 -13.07 3.12 29.86
CA GLY A 73 -12.84 3.40 28.44
C GLY A 73 -12.01 2.29 27.77
N TYR A 74 -10.94 1.84 28.40
CA TYR A 74 -10.13 0.72 27.91
C TYR A 74 -10.96 -0.56 27.74
N VAL A 75 -11.79 -0.90 28.74
CA VAL A 75 -12.63 -2.11 28.71
C VAL A 75 -13.71 -2.04 27.62
N ILE A 76 -14.19 -0.85 27.25
CA ILE A 76 -15.22 -0.68 26.21
C ILE A 76 -14.60 -0.60 24.82
N PHE A 77 -13.63 0.30 24.61
CA PHE A 77 -13.12 0.62 23.28
C PHE A 77 -12.12 -0.41 22.75
N VAL A 78 -11.25 -0.95 23.61
CA VAL A 78 -10.17 -1.84 23.16
C VAL A 78 -10.69 -3.18 22.61
N PRO A 79 -11.69 -3.85 23.21
CA PRO A 79 -12.29 -5.04 22.61
C PRO A 79 -12.92 -4.78 21.24
N TYR A 80 -13.56 -3.62 21.05
CA TYR A 80 -14.14 -3.23 19.77
C TYR A 80 -13.06 -3.02 18.69
N GLU A 81 -11.99 -2.28 19.01
CA GLU A 81 -10.87 -2.08 18.10
C GLU A 81 -10.17 -3.40 17.75
N ILE A 82 -10.01 -4.30 18.71
CA ILE A 82 -9.45 -5.64 18.46
C ILE A 82 -10.39 -6.47 17.60
N TYR A 83 -11.70 -6.40 17.82
CA TYR A 83 -12.67 -7.07 16.96
C TYR A 83 -12.57 -6.58 15.51
N LYS A 84 -12.52 -5.26 15.31
CA LYS A 84 -12.36 -4.64 13.99
C LYS A 84 -11.07 -5.10 13.31
N LEU A 85 -9.94 -5.01 14.01
CA LEU A 85 -8.63 -5.48 13.52
C LEU A 85 -8.63 -6.97 13.18
N ASN A 86 -9.25 -7.81 14.01
CA ASN A 86 -9.37 -9.25 13.76
C ASN A 86 -10.23 -9.54 12.53
N ARG A 87 -11.33 -8.78 12.35
CA ARG A 87 -12.19 -8.91 11.17
C ARG A 87 -11.44 -8.56 9.89
N GLU A 88 -10.69 -7.47 9.89
CA GLU A 88 -9.84 -7.06 8.75
C GLU A 88 -8.72 -8.07 8.49
N THR A 89 -8.06 -8.55 9.54
CA THR A 89 -7.00 -9.57 9.40
C THR A 89 -7.54 -10.89 8.86
N LYS A 90 -8.76 -11.31 9.28
CA LYS A 90 -9.44 -12.49 8.71
C LYS A 90 -9.78 -12.30 7.24
N LYS A 91 -10.26 -11.12 6.83
CA LYS A 91 -10.49 -10.80 5.41
C LYS A 91 -9.19 -10.89 4.61
N LYS A 92 -8.09 -10.32 5.13
CA LYS A 92 -6.76 -10.40 4.51
C LYS A 92 -6.29 -11.85 4.37
N LEU A 93 -6.43 -12.66 5.42
CA LEU A 93 -6.08 -14.09 5.37
C LEU A 93 -6.89 -14.85 4.32
N LYS A 94 -8.21 -14.61 4.27
CA LYS A 94 -9.05 -15.24 3.26
C LYS A 94 -8.55 -14.93 1.85
N ARG A 95 -8.24 -13.66 1.55
CA ARG A 95 -7.67 -13.27 0.24
C ARG A 95 -6.34 -13.98 -0.05
N ILE A 96 -5.45 -14.06 0.93
CA ILE A 96 -4.18 -14.79 0.78
C ILE A 96 -4.44 -16.28 0.47
N ASP A 97 -5.39 -16.88 1.18
CA ASP A 97 -5.77 -18.28 0.96
C ASP A 97 -6.39 -18.48 -0.42
N ASP A 98 -7.28 -17.59 -0.86
CA ASP A 98 -7.88 -17.62 -2.20
C ASP A 98 -6.81 -17.60 -3.31
N PHE A 99 -5.76 -16.76 -3.18
CA PHE A 99 -4.63 -16.75 -4.12
C PHE A 99 -3.81 -18.05 -4.07
N LEU A 100 -3.48 -18.55 -2.87
CA LEU A 100 -2.68 -19.76 -2.71
C LEU A 100 -3.42 -21.02 -3.19
N GLU A 101 -4.74 -21.09 -3.00
CA GLU A 101 -5.58 -22.21 -3.40
C GLU A 101 -5.86 -22.21 -4.90
N SER A 102 -6.17 -21.05 -5.49
CA SER A 102 -6.35 -20.94 -6.94
C SER A 102 -5.04 -21.13 -7.70
N ASN A 103 -3.90 -20.84 -7.06
CA ASN A 103 -2.58 -20.85 -7.68
C ASN A 103 -2.53 -20.07 -9.00
N ALA A 104 -3.34 -19.02 -9.10
CA ALA A 104 -3.50 -18.23 -10.31
C ALA A 104 -3.45 -16.75 -9.98
N LEU A 105 -2.82 -15.99 -10.87
CA LEU A 105 -2.70 -14.55 -10.74
C LEU A 105 -3.04 -13.89 -12.07
N LYS A 106 -3.87 -12.85 -11.99
CA LYS A 106 -4.19 -12.00 -13.12
C LYS A 106 -3.18 -10.88 -13.20
N VAL A 107 -2.57 -10.73 -14.37
CA VAL A 107 -1.47 -9.78 -14.61
C VAL A 107 -1.62 -9.12 -15.98
N ILE A 108 -1.01 -7.96 -16.15
CA ILE A 108 -0.87 -7.28 -17.44
C ILE A 108 0.59 -7.46 -17.89
N PRO A 109 0.87 -8.33 -18.88
CA PRO A 109 2.20 -8.49 -19.41
C PRO A 109 2.53 -7.30 -20.32
N VAL A 110 3.69 -6.69 -20.11
CA VAL A 110 4.18 -5.56 -20.90
C VAL A 110 5.54 -5.90 -21.47
N ASN A 111 5.65 -5.75 -22.79
CA ASN A 111 6.93 -5.75 -23.50
C ASN A 111 7.17 -4.34 -24.00
N ALA A 112 7.97 -3.59 -23.25
CA ALA A 112 8.39 -2.25 -23.63
C ALA A 112 9.45 -2.30 -24.73
N LEU A 113 9.38 -1.32 -25.63
CA LEU A 113 10.44 -0.96 -26.54
C LEU A 113 11.46 -0.07 -25.81
N ARG A 114 10.95 0.95 -25.10
CA ARG A 114 11.74 1.95 -24.39
C ARG A 114 10.97 2.48 -23.18
N ILE A 115 11.71 2.99 -22.19
CA ILE A 115 11.15 3.52 -20.95
C ILE A 115 11.84 4.84 -20.64
N ALA A 116 11.05 5.87 -20.32
CA ALA A 116 11.52 7.07 -19.64
C ALA A 116 11.14 7.03 -18.17
N HIS A 117 12.01 7.58 -17.32
CA HIS A 117 11.82 7.72 -15.89
C HIS A 117 11.84 9.20 -15.53
N ALA A 118 10.66 9.73 -15.26
CA ALA A 118 10.47 11.06 -14.72
C ALA A 118 10.51 10.99 -13.19
N LYS A 119 11.64 11.44 -12.65
CA LYS A 119 11.91 11.39 -11.22
C LYS A 119 10.91 12.22 -10.43
N GLU A 120 10.67 11.79 -9.20
CA GLU A 120 9.90 12.49 -8.20
C GLU A 120 10.41 13.91 -8.01
N TYR A 121 9.45 14.81 -7.82
CA TYR A 121 9.67 16.17 -7.38
C TYR A 121 8.72 16.43 -6.22
N GLU A 122 9.26 16.86 -5.10
CA GLU A 122 8.52 16.97 -3.82
C GLU A 122 8.00 15.59 -3.38
N ASP A 123 6.70 15.34 -3.44
CA ASP A 123 6.04 14.14 -2.87
C ASP A 123 5.08 13.45 -3.87
N GLU A 124 5.29 13.60 -5.18
CA GLU A 124 4.38 13.07 -6.23
C GLU A 124 4.74 11.66 -6.75
N GLY A 125 5.74 10.99 -6.16
CA GLY A 125 6.26 9.72 -6.66
C GLY A 125 6.95 9.83 -8.02
N ASP A 126 7.41 8.69 -8.55
CA ASP A 126 8.03 8.60 -9.87
C ASP A 126 6.98 8.37 -10.96
N LEU A 127 7.19 8.93 -12.16
CA LEU A 127 6.38 8.64 -13.34
C LEU A 127 7.22 7.90 -14.38
N TYR A 128 6.75 6.74 -14.81
CA TYR A 128 7.35 5.98 -15.89
C TYR A 128 6.50 6.12 -17.15
N ILE A 129 7.18 6.40 -18.26
CA ILE A 129 6.57 6.52 -19.59
C ILE A 129 7.09 5.36 -20.42
N ILE A 130 6.21 4.44 -20.77
CA ILE A 130 6.56 3.15 -21.34
C ILE A 130 6.01 3.08 -22.76
N GLU A 131 6.90 3.06 -23.74
CA GLU A 131 6.52 2.76 -25.13
C GLU A 131 6.44 1.23 -25.27
N TYR A 132 5.26 0.66 -25.46
CA TYR A 132 5.07 -0.80 -25.60
C TYR A 132 4.74 -1.25 -27.03
N LYS A 133 4.36 -0.30 -27.89
CA LYS A 133 4.30 -0.41 -29.36
C LYS A 133 4.67 0.95 -29.95
N PRO A 134 5.09 1.04 -31.21
CA PRO A 134 5.35 2.33 -31.85
C PRO A 134 4.15 3.26 -31.67
N ASP A 135 4.41 4.47 -31.20
CA ASP A 135 3.42 5.53 -30.92
C ASP A 135 2.34 5.14 -29.88
N HIS A 136 2.58 4.14 -29.05
CA HIS A 136 1.66 3.74 -27.98
C HIS A 136 2.38 3.75 -26.64
N LEU A 137 1.93 4.67 -25.78
CA LEU A 137 2.50 4.93 -24.47
C LEU A 137 1.60 4.38 -23.37
N LEU A 138 2.23 3.88 -22.32
CA LEU A 138 1.64 3.48 -21.06
C LEU A 138 2.29 4.31 -19.96
N TYR A 139 1.49 4.98 -19.16
CA TYR A 139 1.95 5.75 -18.00
C TYR A 139 1.81 4.92 -16.74
N PHE A 140 2.88 4.82 -15.96
CA PHE A 140 2.90 4.10 -14.69
C PHE A 140 3.43 5.00 -13.59
N ASN A 141 2.58 5.31 -12.62
CA ASN A 141 2.96 6.07 -11.43
C ASN A 141 3.45 5.10 -10.35
N ASP A 142 4.70 5.25 -9.93
CA ASP A 142 5.27 4.53 -8.80
C ASP A 142 5.18 5.41 -7.54
N LEU A 143 4.17 5.12 -6.73
CA LEU A 143 3.89 5.84 -5.48
C LEU A 143 4.61 5.22 -4.27
N ASP A 144 5.12 3.99 -4.40
CA ASP A 144 5.64 3.20 -3.27
C ASP A 144 7.16 2.96 -3.35
N GLY A 145 7.82 3.44 -4.40
CA GLY A 145 9.28 3.45 -4.56
C GLY A 145 9.83 2.04 -4.76
N GLU A 146 9.48 1.40 -5.87
CA GLU A 146 9.99 0.08 -6.21
C GLU A 146 11.51 0.12 -6.37
N ARG A 147 12.21 -0.73 -5.59
CA ARG A 147 13.68 -0.71 -5.51
C ARG A 147 14.41 -1.15 -6.80
N SER A 148 13.70 -1.67 -7.80
CA SER A 148 14.29 -2.03 -9.10
C SER A 148 13.24 -2.13 -10.22
N PHE A 149 13.01 -1.03 -10.94
CA PHE A 149 12.40 -0.97 -12.26
C PHE A 149 12.99 0.26 -12.98
N PRO A 150 13.72 0.09 -14.12
CA PRO A 150 13.09 -0.27 -15.38
C PRO A 150 13.71 -1.49 -16.08
N CYS A 151 12.85 -2.30 -16.69
CA CYS A 151 13.22 -3.46 -17.50
C CYS A 151 12.26 -3.55 -18.70
N LEU A 152 12.68 -4.15 -19.81
CA LEU A 152 11.89 -4.16 -21.05
C LEU A 152 10.75 -5.19 -21.06
N SER A 153 10.84 -6.25 -20.25
CA SER A 153 9.75 -7.22 -20.12
C SER A 153 9.38 -7.34 -18.66
N PHE A 154 8.10 -7.12 -18.35
CA PHE A 154 7.59 -7.13 -16.99
C PHE A 154 6.09 -7.45 -16.95
N GLU A 155 5.61 -7.79 -15.76
CA GLU A 155 4.18 -7.95 -15.48
C GLU A 155 3.73 -6.88 -14.49
N ILE A 156 2.60 -6.25 -14.75
CA ILE A 156 1.92 -5.40 -13.78
C ILE A 156 0.87 -6.25 -13.07
N TYR A 157 0.94 -6.30 -11.75
CA TYR A 157 -0.03 -7.00 -10.92
C TYR A 157 -1.35 -6.23 -10.85
N GLU A 158 -2.48 -6.95 -10.82
CA GLU A 158 -3.75 -6.31 -10.51
C GLU A 158 -3.82 -5.86 -9.04
N GLU A 159 -4.62 -4.81 -8.84
CA GLU A 159 -4.78 -4.07 -7.59
C GLU A 159 -4.97 -4.98 -6.35
N ASP A 160 -5.73 -6.07 -6.47
CA ASP A 160 -5.99 -7.00 -5.36
C ASP A 160 -4.72 -7.68 -4.83
N TYR A 161 -3.78 -8.03 -5.71
CA TYR A 161 -2.49 -8.62 -5.32
C TYR A 161 -1.49 -7.54 -4.91
N SER A 162 -1.49 -6.41 -5.63
CA SER A 162 -0.57 -5.30 -5.37
C SER A 162 -0.78 -4.71 -3.97
N TRP A 163 -2.02 -4.42 -3.57
CA TRP A 163 -2.31 -3.96 -2.19
C TRP A 163 -1.99 -4.99 -1.12
N LEU A 164 -2.03 -6.28 -1.47
CA LEU A 164 -1.78 -7.35 -0.52
C LEU A 164 -0.28 -7.46 -0.20
N THR A 165 0.56 -7.33 -1.23
CA THR A 165 2.00 -7.57 -1.20
C THR A 165 2.85 -6.30 -1.19
N TRP A 166 2.27 -5.16 -1.52
CA TRP A 166 2.97 -3.89 -1.80
C TRP A 166 3.98 -4.03 -2.94
N GLN A 167 3.65 -4.85 -3.94
CA GLN A 167 4.44 -5.02 -5.16
C GLN A 167 3.51 -4.77 -6.34
N HIS A 168 3.87 -3.87 -7.24
CA HIS A 168 3.04 -3.52 -8.39
C HIS A 168 3.58 -4.13 -9.68
N ILE A 169 4.90 -4.29 -9.78
CA ILE A 169 5.57 -4.86 -10.95
C ILE A 169 6.39 -6.10 -10.59
N ARG A 170 6.44 -7.03 -11.55
CA ARG A 170 7.42 -8.11 -11.62
C ARG A 170 8.32 -7.91 -12.83
N ALA A 171 9.61 -7.65 -12.60
CA ALA A 171 10.60 -7.64 -13.67
C ALA A 171 10.82 -9.05 -14.23
N LEU A 172 10.75 -9.21 -15.55
CA LEU A 172 11.00 -10.47 -16.27
C LEU A 172 12.29 -10.43 -17.11
N SER A 173 12.80 -9.25 -17.43
CA SER A 173 14.08 -9.07 -18.12
C SER A 173 15.14 -8.43 -17.22
N LYS A 174 16.37 -8.35 -17.74
CA LYS A 174 17.44 -7.55 -17.12
C LYS A 174 17.01 -6.09 -17.03
N GLU A 175 17.52 -5.43 -15.99
CA GLU A 175 17.42 -3.98 -15.81
C GLU A 175 18.08 -3.25 -16.97
N ILE A 176 17.50 -2.11 -17.34
CA ILE A 176 18.01 -1.22 -18.38
C ILE A 176 18.21 0.19 -17.83
N GLU A 177 19.01 0.99 -18.52
CA GLU A 177 19.10 2.42 -18.26
C GLU A 177 17.94 3.14 -18.96
N PRO A 178 17.02 3.80 -18.23
CA PRO A 178 15.90 4.52 -18.82
C PRO A 178 16.33 5.90 -19.32
N VAL A 179 15.51 6.51 -20.17
CA VAL A 179 15.65 7.95 -20.49
C VAL A 179 15.26 8.76 -19.25
N LEU A 180 16.17 9.55 -18.70
CA LEU A 180 15.92 10.31 -17.48
C LEU A 180 15.27 11.66 -17.77
N ILE A 181 14.14 11.91 -17.11
CA ILE A 181 13.47 13.22 -17.07
C ILE A 181 13.66 13.77 -15.65
N SER A 182 14.11 15.02 -15.55
CA SER A 182 14.31 15.65 -14.24
C SER A 182 12.95 15.92 -13.55
N GLY A 183 12.91 15.81 -12.23
CA GLY A 183 11.67 16.10 -11.48
C GLY A 183 11.15 17.52 -11.69
N LYS A 184 12.04 18.50 -11.91
CA LYS A 184 11.63 19.86 -12.29
C LYS A 184 10.88 19.90 -13.62
N ALA A 185 11.35 19.15 -14.62
CA ALA A 185 10.69 19.01 -15.90
C ALA A 185 9.31 18.37 -15.75
N LYS A 186 9.24 17.29 -14.95
CA LYS A 186 8.00 16.58 -14.63
C LYS A 186 6.96 17.54 -14.04
N TRP A 187 7.36 18.28 -13.02
CA TRP A 187 6.49 19.22 -12.32
C TRP A 187 6.02 20.37 -13.20
N ALA A 188 6.91 20.94 -14.02
CA ALA A 188 6.56 22.02 -14.92
C ALA A 188 5.58 21.55 -16.01
N TYR A 189 5.81 20.37 -16.59
CA TYR A 189 4.88 19.72 -17.50
C TYR A 189 3.51 19.47 -16.84
N GLY A 190 3.51 18.90 -15.63
CA GLY A 190 2.29 18.61 -14.86
C GLY A 190 1.45 19.85 -14.57
N LYS A 191 2.08 21.01 -14.36
CA LYS A 191 1.37 22.29 -14.16
C LYS A 191 0.66 22.81 -15.41
N GLU A 192 1.24 22.61 -16.58
CA GLU A 192 0.71 23.12 -17.84
C GLU A 192 -0.31 22.17 -18.48
N HIS A 193 -0.03 20.87 -18.45
CA HIS A 193 -0.79 19.85 -19.19
C HIS A 193 -1.56 18.88 -18.29
N GLY A 194 -1.29 18.86 -16.98
CA GLY A 194 -1.71 17.79 -16.08
C GLY A 194 -0.80 16.56 -16.18
N LEU A 195 -0.68 15.80 -15.10
CA LEU A 195 0.03 14.52 -15.12
C LEU A 195 -0.90 13.38 -15.55
N PRO A 196 -0.40 12.43 -16.36
CA PRO A 196 -1.17 11.24 -16.73
C PRO A 196 -1.56 10.38 -15.52
N GLU A 197 -2.77 9.81 -15.58
CA GLU A 197 -3.25 8.86 -14.57
C GLU A 197 -2.47 7.54 -14.60
N HIS A 198 -2.50 6.81 -13.47
CA HIS A 198 -1.85 5.50 -13.35
C HIS A 198 -2.50 4.49 -14.32
N LEU A 199 -1.67 3.83 -15.14
CA LEU A 199 -2.06 2.91 -16.22
C LEU A 199 -2.84 3.56 -17.37
N ALA A 200 -2.79 4.88 -17.51
CA ALA A 200 -3.32 5.57 -18.68
C ALA A 200 -2.55 5.18 -19.94
N THR A 201 -3.27 5.05 -21.05
CA THR A 201 -2.68 4.79 -22.38
C THR A 201 -2.89 5.97 -23.30
N GLU A 202 -1.88 6.32 -24.08
CA GLU A 202 -1.93 7.39 -25.07
C GLU A 202 -1.37 6.91 -26.42
N VAL A 203 -1.95 7.42 -27.52
CA VAL A 203 -1.43 7.20 -28.88
C VAL A 203 -0.66 8.44 -29.29
N ARG A 204 0.65 8.41 -29.07
CA ARG A 204 1.58 9.51 -29.31
C ARG A 204 3.01 8.97 -29.41
N SER A 205 3.84 9.63 -30.22
CA SER A 205 5.26 9.26 -30.34
C SER A 205 5.99 9.47 -29.01
N PHE A 206 6.87 8.53 -28.66
CA PHE A 206 7.72 8.64 -27.48
C PHE A 206 8.61 9.89 -27.55
N GLU A 207 9.19 10.16 -28.72
CA GLU A 207 10.04 11.32 -28.98
C GLU A 207 9.29 12.64 -28.77
N GLU A 208 8.06 12.75 -29.26
CA GLU A 208 7.24 13.95 -29.07
C GLU A 208 7.00 14.24 -27.58
N VAL A 209 6.70 13.20 -26.78
CA VAL A 209 6.53 13.37 -25.33
C VAL A 209 7.84 13.78 -24.67
N MET A 210 8.98 13.20 -25.06
CA MET A 210 10.28 13.60 -24.53
C MET A 210 10.64 15.05 -24.87
N GLU A 211 10.29 15.50 -26.08
CA GLU A 211 10.50 16.88 -26.52
C GLU A 211 9.67 17.88 -25.72
N ASP A 212 8.41 17.55 -25.40
CA ASP A 212 7.58 18.39 -24.52
C ASP A 212 8.26 18.59 -23.16
N PHE A 213 8.71 17.50 -22.50
CA PHE A 213 9.42 17.60 -21.22
C PHE A 213 10.74 18.39 -21.33
N ALA A 214 11.42 18.33 -22.47
CA ALA A 214 12.65 19.08 -22.70
C ALA A 214 12.39 20.57 -22.97
N SER A 215 11.30 20.91 -23.65
CA SER A 215 10.97 22.27 -24.07
C SER A 215 10.61 23.21 -22.90
N ILE A 216 9.98 22.66 -21.86
CA ILE A 216 9.49 23.42 -20.70
C ILE A 216 10.64 23.86 -19.77
N ASN A 217 11.85 23.33 -19.94
CA ASN A 217 13.06 23.74 -19.20
C ASN A 217 13.87 24.86 -19.87
N LYS A 218 13.43 25.39 -21.02
CA LYS A 218 14.04 26.58 -21.66
C LYS A 218 13.35 27.85 -21.19
#